data_AF-A0A291E2D7-F1
#
_entry.id   AF-A0A291E2D7-F1
#
_cell.length_a   1.000
_cell.length_b   1.000
_cell.length_c   1.000
_cell.angle_alpha   90.00
_cell.angle_beta   90.00
_cell.angle_gamma   90.00
#
_symmetry.space_group_name_H-M   'P 1'
#
loop_
_entity.id
_entity.type
_entity.pdbx_description
1 polymer ?
#
loop_
_entity_poly.entity_id
_entity_poly.type
_entity_poly.pdbx_seq_one_letter_code
_entity_poly.pdbx_strand_id
1 'polypeptide(L)'
;MNKQKGFTLIELMVVIGIIAILSAIGIPGYQNYLRKAALTDMLQTFLPYRTAVELCAIERGGISGCNAGSNGIAETKTTRYISAMSVASGIVTLNGQESLNGLAVTFTPQWNDANGVTGWTRVCNAENGSPLKQACEDVFRFNETEAGTGK
;
A
#
# COMPACT_ATOMS: atom_id res chain seq x y z
N MET A 1 -61.58 -6.90 8.24
CA MET A 1 -60.55 -6.48 9.23
C MET A 1 -59.22 -7.15 8.90
N ASN A 2 -58.25 -6.41 8.37
CA ASN A 2 -56.88 -6.91 8.25
C ASN A 2 -56.23 -6.90 9.63
N LYS A 3 -55.98 -8.08 10.21
CA LYS A 3 -55.18 -8.21 11.43
C LYS A 3 -53.74 -7.82 11.09
N GLN A 4 -53.31 -6.62 11.47
CA GLN A 4 -51.90 -6.25 11.42
C GLN A 4 -51.14 -7.16 12.41
N LYS A 5 -50.34 -8.08 11.86
CA LYS A 5 -49.33 -8.81 12.63
C LYS A 5 -48.16 -7.86 12.84
N GLY A 6 -48.10 -7.22 14.01
CA GLY A 6 -46.95 -6.42 14.41
C GLY A 6 -45.75 -7.31 14.76
N PHE A 7 -44.55 -6.81 14.49
CA PHE A 7 -43.28 -7.44 14.88
C PHE A 7 -43.15 -7.42 16.41
N THR A 8 -42.73 -8.52 17.03
CA THR A 8 -42.59 -8.57 18.49
C THR A 8 -41.28 -7.92 18.95
N LEU A 9 -41.27 -7.32 20.15
CA LEU A 9 -40.03 -6.79 20.75
C LEU A 9 -38.96 -7.88 20.93
N ILE A 10 -39.38 -9.13 21.17
CA ILE A 10 -38.45 -10.25 21.34
C ILE A 10 -37.78 -10.66 20.02
N GLU A 11 -38.51 -10.65 18.89
CA GLU A 11 -37.91 -10.87 17.57
C GLU A 11 -36.86 -9.79 17.27
N LEU A 12 -37.15 -8.54 17.62
CA LEU A 12 -36.23 -7.44 17.38
C LEU A 12 -34.96 -7.57 18.22
N MET A 13 -35.06 -8.00 19.48
CA MET A 13 -33.90 -8.24 20.35
C MET A 13 -33.00 -9.38 19.83
N VAL A 14 -33.58 -10.48 19.35
CA VAL A 14 -32.80 -11.59 18.78
C VAL A 14 -32.08 -11.15 17.50
N VAL A 15 -32.75 -10.39 16.62
CA VAL A 15 -32.16 -9.87 15.39
C VAL A 15 -30.97 -8.95 15.69
N ILE A 16 -31.10 -8.04 16.66
CA ILE A 16 -29.98 -7.17 17.08
C ILE A 16 -28.82 -8.01 17.61
N GLY A 17 -29.08 -9.07 18.38
CA GLY A 17 -28.04 -9.97 18.87
C GLY A 17 -27.27 -10.65 17.75
N ILE A 18 -27.96 -11.15 16.72
CA ILE A 18 -27.31 -11.77 15.54
C ILE A 18 -26.50 -10.73 14.75
N ILE A 19 -27.06 -9.54 14.50
CA ILE A 19 -26.35 -8.46 13.80
C ILE A 19 -25.08 -8.07 14.55
N ALA A 20 -25.13 -7.96 15.89
CA ALA A 20 -23.96 -7.62 16.70
C ALA A 20 -22.81 -8.61 16.52
N ILE A 21 -23.11 -9.92 16.53
CA ILE A 21 -22.10 -10.97 16.32
C ILE A 21 -21.52 -10.91 14.91
N LEU A 22 -22.37 -10.77 13.89
CA LEU A 22 -21.92 -10.71 12.49
C LEU A 22 -21.09 -9.45 12.21
N SER A 23 -21.49 -8.29 12.74
CA SER A 23 -20.77 -7.03 12.56
C SER A 23 -19.40 -7.04 13.23
N ALA A 24 -19.25 -7.69 14.38
CA ALA A 24 -17.97 -7.79 15.09
C ALA A 24 -16.87 -8.46 14.24
N ILE A 25 -17.22 -9.44 13.41
CA ILE A 25 -16.28 -10.15 12.53
C ILE A 25 -16.23 -9.50 11.12
N GLY A 26 -17.39 -9.08 10.61
CA GLY A 26 -17.53 -8.58 9.24
C GLY A 26 -16.86 -7.23 9.01
N ILE A 27 -17.01 -6.28 9.93
CA ILE A 27 -16.45 -4.92 9.80
C ILE A 27 -14.91 -4.94 9.72
N PRO A 28 -14.17 -5.56 10.65
CA PRO A 28 -12.71 -5.58 10.55
C PRO A 28 -12.22 -6.34 9.31
N GLY A 29 -12.89 -7.42 8.92
CA GLY A 29 -12.58 -8.15 7.69
C GLY A 29 -12.73 -7.29 6.43
N TYR A 30 -13.84 -6.56 6.30
CA TYR A 30 -14.10 -5.68 5.17
C TYR A 30 -13.11 -4.51 5.09
N GLN A 31 -12.79 -3.88 6.23
CA GLN A 31 -11.79 -2.82 6.29
C GLN A 31 -10.40 -3.29 5.84
N ASN A 32 -10.00 -4.52 6.23
CA ASN A 32 -8.74 -5.10 5.80
C ASN A 32 -8.71 -5.39 4.29
N TYR A 33 -9.83 -5.86 3.72
CA TYR A 33 -9.95 -6.04 2.27
C TYR A 33 -9.81 -4.70 1.51
N LEU A 34 -10.50 -3.65 1.97
CA LEU A 34 -10.39 -2.32 1.36
C LEU A 34 -8.97 -1.74 1.46
N ARG A 35 -8.27 -1.96 2.57
CA ARG A 35 -6.86 -1.57 2.71
C ARG A 35 -5.96 -2.32 1.73
N LYS A 36 -6.13 -3.63 1.57
CA LYS A 36 -5.37 -4.43 0.59
C LYS A 36 -5.63 -3.97 -0.86
N ALA A 37 -6.87 -3.63 -1.18
CA ALA A 37 -7.22 -3.04 -2.48
C ALA A 37 -6.53 -1.68 -2.69
N ALA A 38 -6.55 -0.80 -1.68
CA ALA A 38 -5.87 0.48 -1.73
C ALA A 38 -4.33 0.34 -1.87
N LEU A 39 -3.71 -0.62 -1.21
CA LEU A 39 -2.27 -0.91 -1.36
C LEU A 39 -1.94 -1.41 -2.77
N THR A 40 -2.85 -2.17 -3.38
CA THR A 40 -2.71 -2.61 -4.78
C THR A 40 -2.79 -1.43 -5.74
N ASP A 41 -3.68 -0.46 -5.50
CA ASP A 41 -3.76 0.80 -6.26
C ASP A 41 -2.46 1.61 -6.16
N MET A 42 -1.88 1.70 -4.95
CA MET A 42 -0.55 2.32 -4.76
C MET A 42 0.53 1.61 -5.57
N LEU A 43 0.54 0.27 -5.56
CA LEU A 43 1.48 -0.52 -6.35
C LEU A 43 1.32 -0.24 -7.85
N GLN A 44 0.08 -0.22 -8.36
CA GLN A 44 -0.20 0.09 -9.75
C GLN A 44 0.26 1.49 -10.15
N THR A 45 0.12 2.45 -9.23
CA THR A 45 0.62 3.81 -9.45
C THR A 45 2.15 3.86 -9.51
N PHE A 46 2.86 3.00 -8.78
CA PHE A 46 4.33 2.92 -8.79
C PHE A 46 4.90 2.31 -10.08
N LEU A 47 4.23 1.32 -10.70
CA LEU A 47 4.75 0.59 -11.87
C LEU A 47 5.26 1.47 -13.03
N PRO A 48 4.55 2.53 -13.49
CA PRO A 48 5.08 3.38 -14.56
C PRO A 48 6.36 4.14 -14.14
N TYR A 49 6.44 4.59 -12.88
CA TYR A 49 7.65 5.25 -12.37
C TYR A 49 8.81 4.28 -12.24
N ARG A 50 8.55 3.02 -11.85
CA ARG A 50 9.57 1.97 -11.83
C ARG A 50 10.24 1.85 -13.20
N THR A 51 9.46 1.66 -14.26
CA THR A 51 10.00 1.51 -15.62
C THR A 51 10.74 2.76 -16.07
N ALA A 52 10.21 3.96 -15.80
CA ALA A 52 10.85 5.22 -16.17
C ALA A 52 12.18 5.45 -15.41
N VAL A 53 12.23 5.10 -14.11
CA VAL A 53 13.45 5.17 -13.30
C VAL A 53 14.49 4.15 -13.78
N GLU A 54 14.07 2.92 -14.09
CA GLU A 54 14.96 1.88 -14.65
C GLU A 54 15.57 2.35 -15.98
N LEU A 55 14.77 2.93 -16.87
CA LEU A 55 15.25 3.48 -18.14
C LEU A 55 16.23 4.66 -17.92
N CYS A 56 15.84 5.64 -17.10
CA CYS A 56 16.70 6.78 -16.76
C CYS A 56 18.04 6.33 -16.17
N ALA A 57 18.02 5.32 -15.29
CA ALA A 57 19.23 4.81 -14.66
C ALA A 57 20.16 4.12 -15.67
N ILE A 58 19.59 3.33 -16.60
CA ILE A 58 20.36 2.68 -17.67
C ILE A 58 21.01 3.70 -18.61
N GLU A 59 20.25 4.71 -19.06
CA GLU A 59 20.78 5.74 -19.97
C GLU A 59 21.88 6.58 -19.33
N ARG A 60 21.80 6.81 -18.02
CA ARG A 60 22.73 7.68 -17.30
C ARG A 60 23.87 6.94 -16.60
N GLY A 61 23.80 5.62 -16.55
CA GLY A 61 24.74 4.80 -15.76
C GLY A 61 24.60 5.02 -14.25
N GLY A 62 23.39 5.35 -13.76
CA GLY A 62 23.14 5.57 -12.34
C GLY A 62 21.79 6.21 -12.05
N ILE A 63 21.32 6.06 -10.80
CA ILE A 63 20.02 6.59 -10.36
C ILE A 63 20.06 8.08 -10.01
N SER A 64 21.25 8.67 -9.93
CA SER A 64 21.42 10.08 -9.57
C SER A 64 20.79 10.99 -10.63
N GLY A 65 19.88 11.86 -10.19
CA GLY A 65 19.15 12.77 -11.07
C GLY A 65 17.97 12.16 -11.82
N CYS A 66 17.60 10.90 -11.54
CA CYS A 66 16.32 10.33 -11.95
C CYS A 66 15.20 10.87 -11.06
N ASN A 67 14.79 12.11 -11.32
CA ASN A 67 13.77 12.85 -10.58
C ASN A 67 12.46 12.93 -11.37
N ALA A 68 11.35 13.16 -10.66
CA ALA A 68 10.09 13.50 -11.29
C ALA A 68 10.24 14.71 -12.24
N GLY A 69 9.55 14.66 -13.39
CA GLY A 69 9.59 15.72 -14.39
C GLY A 69 10.87 15.79 -15.24
N SER A 70 11.80 14.85 -15.07
CA SER A 70 13.10 14.87 -15.77
C SER A 70 13.45 13.50 -16.36
N ASN A 71 14.27 13.49 -17.41
CA ASN A 71 14.79 12.26 -18.04
C ASN A 71 13.70 11.23 -18.38
N GLY A 72 12.58 11.70 -18.94
CA GLY A 72 11.45 10.83 -19.32
C GLY A 72 10.57 10.36 -18.16
N ILE A 73 10.89 10.73 -16.91
CA ILE A 73 10.06 10.45 -15.74
C ILE A 73 8.97 11.53 -15.65
N ALA A 74 7.71 11.10 -15.58
CA ALA A 74 6.58 12.00 -15.45
C ALA A 74 6.62 12.80 -14.14
N GLU A 75 5.95 13.94 -14.12
CA GLU A 75 5.65 14.67 -12.89
C GLU A 75 4.74 13.83 -11.98
N THR A 76 4.95 13.92 -10.66
CA THR A 76 4.16 13.15 -9.70
C THR A 76 2.72 13.62 -9.66
N LYS A 77 1.78 12.67 -9.64
CA LYS A 77 0.37 12.93 -9.39
C LYS A 77 -0.16 12.06 -8.27
N THR A 78 -1.07 12.63 -7.50
CA THR A 78 -1.80 11.94 -6.44
C THR A 78 -2.99 11.18 -6.99
N THR A 79 -3.36 10.11 -6.30
CA THR A 79 -4.60 9.35 -6.54
C THR A 79 -5.49 9.45 -5.31
N ARG A 80 -6.64 8.78 -5.30
CA ARG A 80 -7.54 8.76 -4.14
C ARG A 80 -6.87 8.28 -2.85
N TYR A 81 -5.96 7.30 -2.95
CA TYR A 81 -5.33 6.67 -1.79
C TYR A 81 -3.91 7.18 -1.52
N ILE A 82 -3.43 8.16 -2.30
CA ILE A 82 -2.08 8.72 -2.19
C ILE A 82 -2.20 10.22 -1.92
N SER A 83 -1.86 10.66 -0.71
CA SER A 83 -1.87 12.08 -0.32
C SER A 83 -0.71 12.87 -0.93
N ALA A 84 0.45 12.22 -1.10
CA ALA A 84 1.63 12.82 -1.71
C ALA A 84 2.52 11.74 -2.33
N MET A 85 3.27 12.13 -3.35
CA MET A 85 4.24 11.28 -4.04
C MET A 85 5.49 12.11 -4.35
N SER A 86 6.65 11.48 -4.27
CA SER A 86 7.92 12.07 -4.72
C SER A 86 8.77 11.05 -5.44
N VAL A 87 9.49 11.49 -6.48
CA VAL A 87 10.55 10.72 -7.13
C VAL A 87 11.82 11.55 -7.11
N ALA A 88 12.81 11.10 -6.34
CA ALA A 88 14.08 11.79 -6.18
C ALA A 88 15.25 10.80 -6.25
N SER A 89 16.17 11.01 -7.18
CA SER A 89 17.30 10.11 -7.43
C SER A 89 16.90 8.63 -7.54
N GLY A 90 15.79 8.37 -8.25
CA GLY A 90 15.21 7.05 -8.43
C GLY A 90 14.41 6.51 -7.24
N ILE A 91 14.50 7.13 -6.06
CA ILE A 91 13.72 6.73 -4.88
C ILE A 91 12.30 7.26 -5.05
N VAL A 92 11.31 6.35 -5.00
CA VAL A 92 9.89 6.69 -5.08
C VAL A 92 9.26 6.56 -3.71
N THR A 93 8.69 7.64 -3.18
CA THR A 93 7.97 7.65 -1.90
C THR A 93 6.51 7.96 -2.13
N LEU A 94 5.63 7.13 -1.58
CA LEU A 94 4.18 7.27 -1.64
C LEU A 94 3.62 7.43 -0.22
N ASN A 95 2.94 8.55 0.04
CA ASN A 95 2.24 8.77 1.29
C ASN A 95 0.76 8.41 1.12
N GLY A 96 0.25 7.54 1.97
CA GLY A 96 -1.13 7.08 1.94
C GLY A 96 -2.14 8.13 2.40
N GLN A 97 -3.39 7.94 2.00
CA GLN A 97 -4.57 8.70 2.46
C GLN A 97 -5.75 7.74 2.67
N GLU A 98 -6.86 8.24 3.22
CA GLU A 98 -8.10 7.50 3.45
C GLU A 98 -7.86 6.30 4.37
N SER A 99 -8.11 5.09 3.89
CA SER A 99 -7.86 3.85 4.61
C SER A 99 -6.38 3.56 4.86
N LEU A 100 -5.46 4.30 4.22
CA LEU A 100 -4.01 4.19 4.32
C LEU A 100 -3.35 5.41 5.00
N ASN A 101 -4.14 6.29 5.62
CA ASN A 101 -3.59 7.45 6.33
C ASN A 101 -2.57 7.00 7.39
N GLY A 102 -1.42 7.68 7.44
CA GLY A 102 -0.30 7.35 8.34
C GLY A 102 0.65 6.25 7.82
N LEU A 103 0.42 5.71 6.62
CA LEU A 103 1.35 4.82 5.94
C LEU A 103 2.15 5.59 4.87
N ALA A 104 3.47 5.40 4.84
CA ALA A 104 4.34 5.82 3.75
C ALA A 104 5.10 4.61 3.22
N VAL A 105 5.13 4.43 1.89
CA VAL A 105 5.84 3.34 1.23
C VAL A 105 6.98 3.93 0.41
N THR A 106 8.20 3.47 0.67
CA THR A 106 9.39 3.90 -0.07
C THR A 106 9.93 2.76 -0.91
N PHE A 107 10.15 3.02 -2.20
CA PHE A 107 10.77 2.12 -3.15
C PHE A 107 12.14 2.67 -3.55
N THR A 108 13.19 1.91 -3.27
CA THR A 108 14.58 2.29 -3.54
C THR A 108 15.18 1.33 -4.57
N PRO A 109 15.57 1.80 -5.76
CA PRO A 109 16.23 0.96 -6.75
C PRO A 109 17.62 0.56 -6.25
N GLN A 110 17.98 -0.70 -6.45
CA GLN A 110 19.32 -1.22 -6.19
C GLN A 110 20.11 -1.14 -7.49
N TRP A 111 21.06 -0.19 -7.57
CA TRP A 111 21.91 0.01 -8.74
C TRP A 111 23.23 -0.72 -8.59
N ASN A 112 23.67 -1.36 -9.68
CA ASN A 112 24.98 -1.98 -9.82
C ASN A 112 25.59 -1.53 -11.15
N ASP A 113 26.81 -1.00 -11.13
CA ASP A 113 27.42 -0.43 -12.34
C ASP A 113 27.65 -1.44 -13.47
N ALA A 114 27.78 -2.74 -13.16
CA ALA A 114 27.95 -3.78 -14.16
C ALA A 114 26.63 -4.35 -14.68
N ASN A 115 25.59 -4.37 -13.84
CA ASN A 115 24.34 -5.10 -14.09
C ASN A 115 23.09 -4.21 -14.19
N GLY A 116 23.23 -2.89 -14.00
CA GLY A 116 22.13 -1.94 -13.96
C GLY A 116 21.28 -2.08 -12.68
N VAL A 117 19.96 -1.93 -12.81
CA VAL A 117 19.03 -2.10 -11.68
C VAL A 117 18.83 -3.59 -11.40
N THR A 118 19.32 -4.07 -10.25
CA THR A 118 19.27 -5.48 -9.86
C THR A 118 18.04 -5.82 -8.99
N GLY A 119 17.33 -4.81 -8.50
CA GLY A 119 16.15 -5.00 -7.67
C GLY A 119 15.60 -3.70 -7.11
N TRP A 120 14.55 -3.83 -6.32
CA TRP A 120 13.90 -2.72 -5.63
C TRP A 120 13.66 -3.09 -4.17
N THR A 121 14.31 -2.34 -3.28
CA THR A 121 14.04 -2.38 -1.84
C THR A 121 12.75 -1.63 -1.58
N ARG A 122 11.91 -2.19 -0.73
CA ARG A 122 10.63 -1.61 -0.32
C ARG A 122 10.73 -1.35 1.17
N VAL A 123 10.12 -0.29 1.67
CA VAL A 123 10.03 0.00 3.11
C VAL A 123 8.63 0.54 3.40
N CYS A 124 7.91 -0.13 4.30
CA CYS A 124 6.62 0.31 4.82
C CYS A 124 6.84 1.08 6.14
N ASN A 125 6.69 2.39 6.08
CA ASN A 125 6.80 3.29 7.23
C ASN A 125 5.41 3.61 7.76
N ALA A 126 5.08 3.08 8.94
CA ALA A 126 3.90 3.42 9.72
C ALA A 126 4.24 3.23 11.21
N GLU A 127 3.33 3.60 12.11
CA GLU A 127 3.50 3.34 13.55
C GLU A 127 3.80 1.85 13.81
N ASN A 128 4.73 1.61 14.73
CA ASN A 128 5.18 0.26 15.07
C ASN A 128 4.03 -0.60 15.61
N GLY A 129 3.88 -1.81 15.07
CA GLY A 129 2.78 -2.71 15.44
C GLY A 129 1.42 -2.34 14.84
N SER A 130 1.33 -1.32 13.96
CA SER A 130 0.07 -0.99 13.32
C SER A 130 -0.38 -2.08 12.34
N PRO A 131 -1.69 -2.38 12.26
CA PRO A 131 -2.23 -3.32 11.27
C PRO A 131 -2.00 -2.86 9.82
N LEU A 132 -1.77 -1.55 9.62
CA LEU A 132 -1.41 -0.97 8.33
C LEU A 132 -0.02 -1.40 7.87
N LYS A 133 0.96 -1.43 8.78
CA LYS A 133 2.31 -1.88 8.46
C LYS A 133 2.31 -3.35 8.04
N GLN A 134 1.65 -4.21 8.81
CA GLN A 134 1.50 -5.64 8.48
C GLN A 134 0.81 -5.84 7.13
N ALA A 135 -0.30 -5.13 6.88
CA ALA A 135 -0.99 -5.23 5.61
C ALA A 135 -0.13 -4.77 4.43
N CYS A 136 0.68 -3.73 4.61
CA CYS A 136 1.65 -3.25 3.63
C CYS A 136 2.72 -4.32 3.36
N GLU A 137 3.28 -4.91 4.42
CA GLU A 137 4.31 -5.95 4.33
C GLU A 137 3.82 -7.22 3.63
N ASP A 138 2.60 -7.66 3.94
CA ASP A 138 1.92 -8.78 3.29
C ASP A 138 1.74 -8.56 1.77
N VAL A 139 1.33 -7.35 1.37
CA VAL A 139 1.03 -7.03 -0.03
C VAL A 139 2.31 -6.88 -0.84
N PHE A 140 3.32 -6.21 -0.30
CA PHE A 140 4.58 -5.93 -1.01
C PHE A 140 5.62 -7.06 -0.89
N ARG A 141 5.28 -8.16 -0.19
CA ARG A 141 6.09 -9.37 0.01
C ARG A 141 7.55 -9.03 0.31
N PHE A 142 7.80 -8.62 1.54
CA PHE A 142 9.14 -8.53 2.06
C PHE A 142 9.67 -9.95 2.24
N ASN A 143 10.80 -10.27 1.62
CA ASN A 143 11.48 -11.53 1.93
C ASN A 143 11.99 -11.41 3.37
N GLU A 144 11.48 -12.23 4.28
CA GLU A 144 12.05 -12.47 5.62
C GLU A 144 13.38 -13.25 5.51
N THR A 145 14.31 -12.81 4.67
CA THR A 145 15.61 -13.46 4.53
C THR A 145 16.69 -12.41 4.70
N GLU A 146 17.06 -12.21 5.97
CA GLU A 146 18.45 -12.03 6.49
C GLU A 146 18.44 -11.41 7.89
N ALA A 147 17.77 -12.06 8.85
CA ALA A 147 18.02 -11.86 10.27
C ALA A 147 18.34 -13.22 10.90
N GLY A 148 19.64 -13.55 10.98
CA GLY A 148 20.21 -14.76 11.59
C GLY A 148 20.51 -15.84 10.55
N THR A 149 21.73 -16.33 10.36
CA THR A 149 22.76 -16.62 11.37
C THR A 149 24.10 -16.75 10.65
N GLY A 150 25.13 -16.05 11.14
CA GLY A 150 26.50 -16.46 10.87
C GLY A 150 26.71 -17.88 11.42
N LYS A 151 27.14 -18.78 10.54
CA LYS A 151 28.08 -19.85 10.84
C LYS A 151 29.18 -19.79 9.80
#